data_AF-Q83FL2-F1
#
_entry.id   AF-Q83FL2-F1
#
_cell.length_a   1.000
_cell.length_b   1.000
_cell.length_c   1.000
_cell.angle_alpha   90.00
_cell.angle_beta   90.00
_cell.angle_gamma   90.00
#
_symmetry.space_group_name_H-M   'P 1'
#
loop_
_entity.id
_entity.type
_entity.pdbx_description
1 polymer ?
#
loop_
_entity_poly.entity_id
_entity_poly.type
_entity_poly.pdbx_seq_one_letter_code
_entity_poly.pdbx_strand_id
1 'polypeptide(L)'
;MMRSEQALYRRYRPEVFSEMVGQDGVTGLLSSALDNNRLGHAYLFSGPRGCGKTTSARVFARCLNCVNGPTSSPCGKCQSCIDLGRSGNGSLDVIEIDAASHNGVDDARALRERAIFAPAQSRFRIFILDEAHMVTTQGFNALLKIVEEPPAHVKFIFATTEPEKVLGTIRSRTFSYPFALVSASVMQPYIADICNKEKIRVEDGVLPLVVRAGGGSVRDTLSILDQLMVGKCITYESTVGLLRLAPDILLYDLFLAIAEDDGATAFASIEKVVEAGYEPVQFIEDLMSWVKDMTLAVCNAEGVFDSYAPEKVERIFALSKRFSLKDLDAMAEILFSRSNRLSGPISPRLLLEIMLASLLLAVGKSKLQVSDRVSDTQRQKGYPGNLLHNWSRVLDALKSETANMLQHSKPLRLTGSSLTIGMPQEILSRFVANKAAIDDLKSVLYKITGVQLRLSGKPIDDPDNTVKTPSSCLDNGTVTDNSGHKNTEVDDAETKEKPDNPITGEAVLVQAGAKLISEEEQ
;
A
#
# COMPACT_ATOMS: atom_id res chain seq x y z
N MET A 1 44.53 3.41 -11.83
CA MET A 1 43.71 2.85 -10.73
C MET A 1 42.40 2.41 -11.37
N MET A 2 42.27 1.13 -11.71
CA MET A 2 41.01 0.58 -12.20
C MET A 2 40.00 0.70 -11.05
N ARG A 3 38.93 1.46 -11.25
CA ARG A 3 37.78 1.44 -10.34
C ARG A 3 37.31 0.00 -10.26
N SER A 4 37.13 -0.51 -9.05
CA SER A 4 36.40 -1.76 -8.84
C SER A 4 35.05 -1.63 -9.57
N GLU A 5 34.77 -2.53 -10.53
CA GLU A 5 33.51 -2.56 -11.31
C GLU A 5 32.27 -2.85 -10.44
N GLN A 6 32.44 -3.07 -9.14
CA GLN A 6 31.35 -3.40 -8.24
C GLN A 6 30.67 -2.13 -7.71
N ALA A 7 29.33 -2.15 -7.73
CA ALA A 7 28.50 -1.07 -7.22
C ALA A 7 28.79 -0.74 -5.73
N LEU A 8 28.65 0.53 -5.34
CA LEU A 8 28.98 1.02 -3.99
C LEU A 8 28.30 0.22 -2.88
N TYR A 9 27.01 -0.07 -3.02
CA TYR A 9 26.23 -0.79 -2.00
C TYR A 9 26.73 -2.23 -1.76
N ARG A 10 27.52 -2.80 -2.68
CA ARG A 10 28.21 -4.09 -2.48
C ARG A 10 29.57 -3.88 -1.82
N ARG A 11 30.35 -2.90 -2.29
CA ARG A 11 31.69 -2.59 -1.77
C ARG A 11 31.68 -2.13 -0.31
N TYR A 12 30.65 -1.37 0.08
CA TYR A 12 30.46 -0.84 1.43
C TYR A 12 29.45 -1.65 2.25
N ARG A 13 29.08 -2.86 1.83
CA ARG A 13 28.17 -3.72 2.58
C ARG A 13 28.78 -4.05 3.96
N PRO A 14 28.11 -3.75 5.08
CA PRO A 14 28.59 -4.09 6.41
C PRO A 14 28.98 -5.55 6.59
N GLU A 15 30.09 -5.76 7.27
CA GLU A 15 30.71 -7.06 7.54
C GLU A 15 30.65 -7.47 9.01
N VAL A 16 30.43 -6.49 9.88
CA VAL A 16 30.28 -6.60 11.33
C VAL A 16 29.15 -5.69 11.80
N PHE A 17 28.60 -5.95 12.99
CA PHE A 17 27.47 -5.17 13.50
C PHE A 17 27.80 -3.70 13.74
N SER A 18 29.04 -3.37 14.10
CA SER A 18 29.48 -1.98 14.29
C SER A 18 29.52 -1.14 13.00
N GLU A 19 29.49 -1.77 11.83
CA GLU A 19 29.40 -1.08 10.54
C GLU A 19 27.94 -0.84 10.09
N MET A 20 26.95 -1.38 10.81
CA MET A 20 25.54 -1.23 10.46
C MET A 20 25.05 0.17 10.84
N VAL A 21 24.69 0.96 9.83
CA VAL A 21 24.27 2.35 10.02
C VAL A 21 22.82 2.43 10.49
N GLY A 22 22.58 3.13 11.61
CA GLY A 22 21.23 3.47 12.09
C GLY A 22 20.42 2.31 12.67
N GLN A 23 21.07 1.20 13.03
CA GLN A 23 20.42 -0.01 13.57
C GLN A 23 20.95 -0.40 14.96
N ASP A 24 21.41 0.57 15.76
CA ASP A 24 22.09 0.32 17.04
C ASP A 24 21.23 -0.50 18.02
N GLY A 25 19.91 -0.25 18.06
CA GLY A 25 18.99 -0.99 18.90
C GLY A 25 18.94 -2.49 18.57
N VAL A 26 18.78 -2.84 17.29
CA VAL A 26 18.71 -4.24 16.84
C VAL A 26 20.06 -4.93 16.96
N THR A 27 21.12 -4.27 16.48
CA THR A 27 22.47 -4.82 16.48
C THR A 27 23.04 -5.00 17.89
N GLY A 28 22.72 -4.09 18.81
CA GLY A 28 23.05 -4.23 20.23
C GLY A 28 22.37 -5.44 20.89
N LEU A 29 21.07 -5.66 20.60
CA LEU A 29 20.34 -6.83 21.09
C LEU A 29 20.90 -8.14 20.54
N LEU A 30 21.20 -8.20 19.23
CA LEU A 30 21.80 -9.38 18.60
C LEU A 30 23.20 -9.66 19.16
N SER A 31 24.02 -8.61 19.35
CA SER A 31 25.36 -8.72 19.93
C SER A 31 25.30 -9.26 21.36
N SER A 32 24.42 -8.70 22.19
CA SER A 32 24.21 -9.19 23.55
C SER A 32 23.70 -10.64 23.59
N ALA A 33 22.83 -11.04 22.67
CA ALA A 33 22.37 -12.43 22.58
C ALA A 33 23.49 -13.41 22.20
N LEU A 34 24.41 -13.00 21.31
CA LEU A 34 25.59 -13.79 20.96
C LEU A 34 26.55 -13.95 22.14
N ASP A 35 26.90 -12.83 22.79
CA ASP A 35 27.93 -12.82 23.83
C ASP A 35 27.46 -13.52 25.12
N ASN A 36 26.15 -13.53 25.38
CA ASN A 36 25.55 -14.26 26.50
C ASN A 36 25.11 -15.69 26.13
N ASN A 37 25.42 -16.18 24.93
CA ASN A 37 25.01 -17.49 24.41
C ASN A 37 23.50 -17.76 24.52
N ARG A 38 22.67 -16.72 24.37
CA ARG A 38 21.19 -16.79 24.38
C ARG A 38 20.66 -16.86 22.95
N LEU A 39 21.03 -17.93 22.26
CA LEU A 39 20.73 -18.12 20.83
C LEU A 39 19.40 -18.85 20.63
N GLY A 40 18.44 -18.15 20.02
CA GLY A 40 17.22 -18.76 19.49
C GLY A 40 17.50 -19.67 18.30
N HIS A 41 16.47 -20.40 17.86
CA HIS A 41 16.54 -21.24 16.66
C HIS A 41 15.99 -20.54 15.42
N ALA A 42 15.09 -19.56 15.58
CA ALA A 42 14.49 -18.82 14.49
C ALA A 42 14.39 -17.31 14.79
N TYR A 43 14.72 -16.50 13.78
CA TYR A 43 14.77 -15.04 13.86
C TYR A 43 13.91 -14.44 12.75
N LEU A 44 13.16 -13.39 13.04
CA LEU A 44 12.36 -12.64 12.07
C LEU A 44 12.84 -11.20 12.01
N PHE A 45 13.48 -10.82 10.92
CA PHE A 45 13.94 -9.48 10.62
C PHE A 45 12.88 -8.78 9.78
N SER A 46 12.18 -7.82 10.36
CA SER A 46 11.08 -7.11 9.69
C SER A 46 11.43 -5.64 9.47
N GLY A 47 10.88 -5.01 8.43
CA GLY A 47 11.04 -3.57 8.22
C GLY A 47 11.13 -3.18 6.74
N PRO A 48 11.13 -1.87 6.42
CA PRO A 48 11.08 -1.39 5.04
C PRO A 48 12.22 -1.91 4.16
N ARG A 49 12.06 -1.85 2.84
CA ARG A 49 13.12 -2.24 1.90
C ARG A 49 14.35 -1.35 2.09
N GLY A 50 15.54 -1.94 1.98
CA GLY A 50 16.80 -1.19 1.99
C GLY A 50 17.31 -0.71 3.36
N CYS A 51 16.64 -1.02 4.47
CA CYS A 51 17.12 -0.74 5.83
C CYS A 51 18.23 -1.68 6.34
N GLY A 52 18.58 -2.73 5.59
CA GLY A 52 19.71 -3.61 5.90
C GLY A 52 19.37 -5.01 6.42
N LYS A 53 18.12 -5.47 6.38
CA LYS A 53 17.68 -6.81 6.87
C LYS A 53 18.57 -7.97 6.41
N THR A 54 18.69 -8.18 5.10
CA THR A 54 19.47 -9.28 4.50
C THR A 54 20.96 -9.14 4.80
N THR A 55 21.45 -7.91 4.88
CA THR A 55 22.84 -7.64 5.27
C THR A 55 23.09 -8.03 6.72
N SER A 56 22.21 -7.61 7.64
CA SER A 56 22.26 -8.02 9.05
C SER A 56 22.16 -9.53 9.21
N ALA A 57 21.35 -10.21 8.40
CA ALA A 57 21.23 -11.67 8.41
C ALA A 57 22.56 -12.35 8.04
N ARG A 58 23.25 -11.85 7.01
CA ARG A 58 24.59 -12.31 6.65
C ARG A 58 25.62 -12.05 7.74
N VAL A 59 25.64 -10.84 8.31
CA VAL A 59 26.54 -10.50 9.43
C VAL A 59 26.28 -11.41 10.63
N PHE A 60 25.00 -11.65 10.97
CA PHE A 60 24.63 -12.55 12.05
C PHE A 60 25.05 -14.00 11.78
N ALA A 61 24.90 -14.48 10.55
CA ALA A 61 25.40 -15.80 10.15
C ALA A 61 26.93 -15.90 10.29
N ARG A 62 27.66 -14.83 9.95
CA ARG A 62 29.11 -14.71 10.14
C ARG A 62 29.49 -14.79 11.62
N CYS A 63 28.76 -14.09 12.48
CA CYS A 63 28.94 -14.11 13.94
C CYS A 63 28.72 -15.51 14.54
N LEU A 64 27.72 -16.24 14.05
CA LEU A 64 27.39 -17.59 14.49
C LEU A 64 28.42 -18.64 14.06
N ASN A 65 28.91 -18.55 12.82
CA ASN A 65 29.78 -19.56 12.20
C ASN A 65 31.27 -19.23 12.20
N CYS A 66 31.66 -18.06 12.72
CA CYS A 66 33.06 -17.72 12.97
C CYS A 66 33.74 -18.84 13.80
N VAL A 67 35.00 -19.15 13.51
CA VAL A 67 35.80 -20.13 14.27
C VAL A 67 35.93 -19.73 15.75
N ASN A 68 35.97 -18.43 16.03
CA ASN A 68 35.97 -17.88 17.39
C ASN A 68 34.55 -17.63 17.92
N GLY A 69 33.52 -18.06 17.18
CA GLY A 69 32.12 -17.81 17.49
C GLY A 69 31.42 -18.94 18.25
N PRO A 70 30.20 -18.70 18.77
CA PRO A 70 29.39 -17.50 18.55
C PRO A 70 29.96 -16.24 19.22
N THR A 71 30.05 -15.14 18.48
CA THR A 71 30.59 -13.86 19.00
C THR A 71 29.97 -12.67 18.27
N SER A 72 29.78 -11.53 18.95
CA SER A 72 29.39 -10.27 18.30
C SER A 72 30.47 -9.69 17.37
N SER A 73 31.74 -10.11 17.53
CA SER A 73 32.89 -9.59 16.79
C SER A 73 33.60 -10.70 16.00
N PRO A 74 33.10 -11.08 14.81
CA PRO A 74 33.69 -12.15 14.02
C PRO A 74 35.11 -11.78 13.57
N CYS A 75 35.99 -12.78 13.41
CA CYS A 75 37.43 -12.54 13.27
C CYS A 75 37.86 -11.98 11.91
N GLY A 76 36.97 -12.00 10.91
CA GLY A 76 37.24 -11.51 9.55
C GLY A 76 38.19 -12.35 8.70
N LYS A 77 38.93 -13.31 9.30
CA LYS A 77 40.03 -14.04 8.65
C LYS A 77 39.82 -15.55 8.46
N CYS A 78 38.84 -16.15 9.13
CA CYS A 78 38.55 -17.57 8.95
C CYS A 78 37.74 -17.83 7.68
N GLN A 79 37.73 -19.06 7.17
CA GLN A 79 37.05 -19.40 5.92
C GLN A 79 35.58 -18.99 5.92
N SER A 80 34.82 -19.31 6.97
CA SER A 80 33.42 -18.87 7.11
C SER A 80 33.27 -17.34 7.08
N CYS A 81 34.19 -16.61 7.71
CA CYS A 81 34.18 -15.14 7.68
C CYS A 81 34.54 -14.56 6.32
N ILE A 82 35.39 -15.23 5.53
CA ILE A 82 35.78 -14.83 4.19
C ILE A 82 34.63 -15.12 3.21
N ASP A 83 34.05 -16.33 3.28
CA ASP A 83 32.96 -16.79 2.42
C ASP A 83 31.70 -15.93 2.55
N LEU A 84 31.42 -15.42 3.76
CA LEU A 84 30.30 -14.53 4.07
C LEU A 84 30.65 -13.04 4.02
N GLY A 85 31.91 -12.70 3.71
CA GLY A 85 32.37 -11.31 3.58
C GLY A 85 31.92 -10.64 2.28
N ARG A 86 32.30 -9.38 2.07
CA ARG A 86 31.91 -8.59 0.88
C ARG A 86 32.29 -9.24 -0.45
N SER A 87 33.44 -9.90 -0.48
CA SER A 87 34.03 -10.55 -1.66
C SER A 87 33.88 -12.07 -1.65
N GLY A 88 33.15 -12.63 -0.70
CA GLY A 88 32.96 -14.07 -0.57
C GLY A 88 31.97 -14.62 -1.59
N ASN A 89 32.16 -15.89 -1.97
CA ASN A 89 31.29 -16.60 -2.92
C ASN A 89 30.04 -17.23 -2.24
N GLY A 90 29.83 -16.95 -0.94
CA GLY A 90 28.85 -17.63 -0.12
C GLY A 90 29.43 -18.87 0.59
N SER A 91 28.77 -19.30 1.65
CA SER A 91 29.17 -20.47 2.45
C SER A 91 28.24 -21.64 2.17
N LEU A 92 28.78 -22.86 2.08
CA LEU A 92 27.96 -24.08 1.92
C LEU A 92 26.98 -24.31 3.08
N ASP A 93 27.33 -23.80 4.27
CA ASP A 93 26.53 -23.94 5.49
C ASP A 93 25.52 -22.80 5.66
N VAL A 94 25.53 -21.79 4.79
CA VAL A 94 24.57 -20.67 4.80
C VAL A 94 23.82 -20.64 3.48
N ILE A 95 22.56 -21.02 3.53
CA ILE A 95 21.70 -21.11 2.36
C ILE A 95 20.79 -19.89 2.34
N GLU A 96 21.03 -19.00 1.38
CA GLU A 96 20.20 -17.84 1.12
C GLU A 96 19.17 -18.16 0.04
N ILE A 97 17.90 -17.89 0.33
CA ILE A 97 16.76 -18.16 -0.55
C ILE A 97 15.96 -16.90 -0.70
N ASP A 98 15.79 -16.47 -1.93
CA ASP A 98 14.83 -15.44 -2.28
C ASP A 98 13.44 -16.09 -2.41
N ALA A 99 12.57 -15.85 -1.43
CA ALA A 99 11.24 -16.41 -1.43
C ALA A 99 10.36 -15.84 -2.55
N ALA A 100 10.71 -14.70 -3.17
CA ALA A 100 9.97 -14.25 -4.35
C ALA A 100 10.13 -15.22 -5.53
N SER A 101 11.28 -15.89 -5.62
CA SER A 101 11.63 -16.84 -6.68
C SER A 101 11.40 -18.31 -6.27
N HIS A 102 11.45 -18.60 -4.97
CA HIS A 102 11.35 -19.94 -4.39
C HIS A 102 10.33 -19.96 -3.23
N ASN A 103 9.04 -19.84 -3.54
CA ASN A 103 7.94 -19.79 -2.57
C ASN A 103 7.10 -21.08 -2.47
N GLY A 104 7.44 -22.09 -3.26
CA GLY A 104 6.63 -23.31 -3.42
C GLY A 104 6.73 -24.25 -2.22
N VAL A 105 5.77 -25.18 -2.15
CA VAL A 105 5.78 -26.27 -1.15
C VAL A 105 6.99 -27.18 -1.35
N ASP A 106 7.36 -27.43 -2.60
CA ASP A 106 8.46 -28.33 -2.92
C ASP A 106 9.81 -27.72 -2.56
N ASP A 107 10.00 -26.41 -2.73
CA ASP A 107 11.17 -25.68 -2.22
C ASP A 107 11.28 -25.80 -0.70
N ALA A 108 10.16 -25.61 0.01
CA ALA A 108 10.08 -25.75 1.46
C ALA A 108 10.36 -27.19 1.94
N ARG A 109 9.91 -28.21 1.18
CA ARG A 109 10.22 -29.62 1.47
C ARG A 109 11.70 -29.93 1.25
N ALA A 110 12.28 -29.45 0.15
CA ALA A 110 13.70 -29.61 -0.14
C ALA A 110 14.57 -28.94 0.94
N LEU A 111 14.14 -27.77 1.44
CA LEU A 111 14.78 -27.10 2.57
C LEU A 111 14.76 -27.95 3.84
N ARG A 112 13.59 -28.50 4.18
CA ARG A 112 13.42 -29.37 5.34
C ARG A 112 14.31 -30.60 5.27
N GLU A 113 14.42 -31.23 4.11
CA GLU A 113 15.30 -32.39 3.89
C GLU A 113 16.77 -32.03 4.08
N ARG A 114 17.21 -30.89 3.52
CA ARG A 114 18.59 -30.41 3.68
C ARG A 114 18.94 -30.07 5.13
N ALA A 115 17.98 -29.58 5.90
CA ALA A 115 18.19 -29.15 7.28
C ALA A 115 18.47 -30.31 8.26
N ILE A 116 18.09 -31.55 7.91
CA ILE A 116 18.37 -32.74 8.74
C ILE A 116 19.88 -33.00 8.82
N PHE A 117 20.61 -32.71 7.75
CA PHE A 117 22.05 -32.97 7.67
C PHE A 117 22.86 -31.95 8.46
N ALA A 118 23.89 -32.44 9.16
CA ALA A 118 24.86 -31.61 9.87
C ALA A 118 25.59 -30.65 8.91
N PRO A 119 26.12 -29.52 9.41
CA PRO A 119 26.92 -28.60 8.61
C PRO A 119 28.22 -29.27 8.14
N ALA A 120 28.74 -28.84 6.99
CA ALA A 120 29.94 -29.40 6.39
C ALA A 120 31.23 -28.93 7.07
N GLN A 121 31.33 -27.64 7.38
CA GLN A 121 32.56 -27.03 7.93
C GLN A 121 32.29 -26.12 9.14
N SER A 122 31.08 -25.57 9.24
CA SER A 122 30.70 -24.56 10.23
C SER A 122 30.00 -25.17 11.44
N ARG A 123 29.79 -24.36 12.49
CA ARG A 123 29.07 -24.78 13.70
C ARG A 123 27.57 -24.97 13.46
N PHE A 124 26.97 -24.10 12.65
CA PHE A 124 25.54 -24.10 12.34
C PHE A 124 25.28 -24.13 10.84
N ARG A 125 24.19 -24.77 10.47
CA ARG A 125 23.56 -24.70 9.15
C ARG A 125 22.47 -23.64 9.21
N ILE A 126 22.64 -22.57 8.46
CA ILE A 126 21.82 -21.36 8.56
C ILE A 126 21.00 -21.20 7.28
N PHE A 127 19.69 -21.04 7.43
CA PHE A 127 18.79 -20.74 6.33
C PHE A 127 18.33 -19.29 6.43
N ILE A 128 18.66 -18.48 5.41
CA ILE A 128 18.21 -17.10 5.29
C ILE A 128 17.12 -17.07 4.22
N LEU A 129 15.89 -16.77 4.60
CA LEU A 129 14.76 -16.62 3.68
C LEU A 129 14.48 -15.12 3.53
N ASP A 130 14.87 -14.55 2.40
CA ASP A 130 14.60 -13.15 2.06
C ASP A 130 13.20 -13.01 1.44
N GLU A 131 12.57 -11.86 1.67
CA GLU A 131 11.16 -11.60 1.34
C GLU A 131 10.19 -12.71 1.76
N ALA A 132 10.33 -13.20 2.99
CA ALA A 132 9.59 -14.35 3.51
C ALA A 132 8.05 -14.22 3.42
N HIS A 133 7.49 -13.01 3.33
CA HIS A 133 6.06 -12.82 3.08
C HIS A 133 5.59 -13.36 1.72
N MET A 134 6.51 -13.60 0.79
CA MET A 134 6.23 -14.19 -0.53
C MET A 134 6.08 -15.71 -0.48
N VAL A 135 6.47 -16.37 0.63
CA VAL A 135 6.30 -17.82 0.79
C VAL A 135 4.81 -18.17 0.86
N THR A 136 4.39 -19.15 0.08
CA THR A 136 3.00 -19.62 0.09
C THR A 136 2.60 -20.20 1.44
N THR A 137 1.32 -20.14 1.80
CA THR A 137 0.81 -20.74 3.05
C THR A 137 1.19 -22.22 3.17
N GLN A 138 1.12 -22.95 2.06
CA GLN A 138 1.47 -24.36 2.00
C GLN A 138 2.99 -24.58 2.22
N GLY A 139 3.84 -23.69 1.69
CA GLY A 139 5.28 -23.67 1.95
C GLY A 139 5.60 -23.44 3.43
N PHE A 140 4.97 -22.44 4.06
CA PHE A 140 5.13 -22.22 5.50
C PHE A 140 4.71 -23.42 6.33
N ASN A 141 3.57 -24.06 5.99
CA ASN A 141 3.10 -25.26 6.68
C ASN A 141 4.11 -26.42 6.56
N ALA A 142 4.80 -26.56 5.43
CA ALA A 142 5.85 -27.56 5.27
C ALA A 142 7.08 -27.29 6.17
N LEU A 143 7.35 -26.02 6.52
CA LEU A 143 8.43 -25.61 7.40
C LEU A 143 8.05 -25.63 8.89
N LEU A 144 6.75 -25.66 9.26
CA LEU A 144 6.32 -25.54 10.66
C LEU A 144 7.02 -26.53 11.59
N LYS A 145 7.02 -27.83 11.22
CA LYS A 145 7.59 -28.88 12.07
C LYS A 145 9.08 -28.64 12.37
N ILE A 146 9.84 -28.15 11.38
CA ILE A 146 11.28 -27.93 11.55
C ILE A 146 11.59 -26.59 12.22
N VAL A 147 10.70 -25.60 12.08
CA VAL A 147 10.84 -24.33 12.81
C VAL A 147 10.46 -24.52 14.29
N GLU A 148 9.50 -25.40 14.59
CA GLU A 148 9.09 -25.76 15.95
C GLU A 148 10.15 -26.51 16.74
N GLU A 149 10.67 -27.59 16.15
CA GLU A 149 11.65 -28.46 16.79
C GLU A 149 12.86 -28.65 15.85
N PRO A 150 13.67 -27.59 15.62
CA PRO A 150 14.83 -27.69 14.75
C PRO A 150 15.93 -28.53 15.40
N PRO A 151 16.73 -29.26 14.59
CA PRO A 151 17.99 -29.80 15.06
C PRO A 151 18.87 -28.71 15.67
N ALA A 152 19.68 -29.05 16.70
CA ALA A 152 20.48 -28.08 17.44
C ALA A 152 21.47 -27.27 16.57
N HIS A 153 21.90 -27.84 15.44
CA HIS A 153 22.80 -27.20 14.47
C HIS A 153 22.07 -26.31 13.44
N VAL A 154 20.73 -26.26 13.42
CA VAL A 154 19.96 -25.51 12.43
C VAL A 154 19.53 -24.16 13.00
N LYS A 155 19.68 -23.10 12.20
CA LYS A 155 19.17 -21.75 12.50
C LYS A 155 18.40 -21.19 11.31
N PHE A 156 17.26 -20.56 11.56
CA PHE A 156 16.45 -19.88 10.56
C PHE A 156 16.50 -18.36 10.76
N ILE A 157 16.66 -17.62 9.67
CA ILE A 157 16.55 -16.15 9.63
C ILE A 157 15.56 -15.80 8.52
N PHE A 158 14.39 -15.32 8.89
CA PHE A 158 13.38 -14.82 7.96
C PHE A 158 13.53 -13.30 7.85
N ALA A 159 13.68 -12.76 6.64
CA ALA A 159 13.66 -11.33 6.38
C ALA A 159 12.40 -10.97 5.59
N THR A 160 11.69 -9.90 5.99
CA THR A 160 10.45 -9.50 5.30
C THR A 160 10.19 -7.99 5.42
N THR A 161 9.56 -7.40 4.40
CA THR A 161 8.97 -6.06 4.47
C THR A 161 7.60 -6.03 5.15
N GLU A 162 6.84 -7.12 5.04
CA GLU A 162 5.44 -7.23 5.45
C GLU A 162 5.30 -8.34 6.52
N PRO A 163 5.56 -8.06 7.80
CA PRO A 163 5.52 -9.08 8.86
C PRO A 163 4.12 -9.66 9.08
N GLU A 164 3.05 -8.92 8.81
CA GLU A 164 1.66 -9.35 8.92
C GLU A 164 1.27 -10.43 7.91
N LYS A 165 1.93 -10.48 6.75
CA LYS A 165 1.72 -11.52 5.73
C LYS A 165 2.43 -12.84 6.07
N VAL A 166 3.38 -12.83 7.01
CA VAL A 166 4.01 -14.06 7.51
C VAL A 166 3.02 -14.79 8.43
N LEU A 167 2.92 -16.11 8.25
CA LEU A 167 1.98 -16.96 9.00
C LEU A 167 2.16 -16.76 10.53
N GLY A 168 1.06 -16.51 11.24
CA GLY A 168 1.08 -16.20 12.68
C GLY A 168 1.78 -17.27 13.53
N THR A 169 1.71 -18.53 13.13
CA THR A 169 2.38 -19.67 13.79
C THR A 169 3.90 -19.63 13.65
N ILE A 170 4.44 -19.10 12.56
CA ILE A 170 5.88 -18.87 12.39
C ILE A 170 6.30 -17.68 13.25
N ARG A 171 5.54 -16.56 13.18
CA ARG A 171 5.85 -15.35 13.94
C ARG A 171 5.92 -15.59 15.44
N SER A 172 5.02 -16.42 15.99
CA SER A 172 5.00 -16.75 17.41
C SER A 172 6.19 -17.59 17.88
N ARG A 173 6.95 -18.20 16.96
CA ARG A 173 8.11 -19.05 17.23
C ARG A 173 9.44 -18.40 16.85
N THR A 174 9.40 -17.19 16.32
CA THR A 174 10.58 -16.41 15.94
C THR A 174 10.83 -15.26 16.91
N PHE A 175 12.10 -14.96 17.17
CA PHE A 175 12.46 -13.68 17.79
C PHE A 175 12.37 -12.55 16.76
N SER A 176 11.46 -11.61 16.97
CA SER A 176 11.20 -10.51 16.04
C SER A 176 12.12 -9.32 16.30
N TYR A 177 12.83 -8.87 15.26
CA TYR A 177 13.71 -7.71 15.28
C TYR A 177 13.25 -6.70 14.21
N PRO A 178 12.61 -5.59 14.62
CA PRO A 178 12.15 -4.56 13.70
C PRO A 178 13.31 -3.62 13.31
N PHE A 179 13.56 -3.50 12.01
CA PHE A 179 14.50 -2.58 11.39
C PHE A 179 13.76 -1.33 10.91
N ALA A 180 14.35 -0.16 11.17
CA ALA A 180 13.80 1.13 10.75
C ALA A 180 14.57 1.72 9.57
N LEU A 181 13.97 2.67 8.86
CA LEU A 181 14.71 3.51 7.90
C LEU A 181 15.71 4.38 8.68
N VAL A 182 16.82 4.71 8.02
CA VAL A 182 17.89 5.51 8.63
C VAL A 182 17.55 6.99 8.48
N SER A 183 17.67 7.75 9.56
CA SER A 183 17.41 9.19 9.54
C SER A 183 18.42 9.95 8.67
N ALA A 184 18.01 11.10 8.14
CA ALA A 184 18.91 11.95 7.37
C ALA A 184 20.14 12.41 8.17
N SER A 185 19.98 12.66 9.48
CA SER A 185 21.07 13.05 10.38
C SER A 185 22.17 12.00 10.52
N VAL A 186 21.83 10.72 10.35
CA VAL A 186 22.79 9.60 10.38
C VAL A 186 23.30 9.28 8.97
N MET A 187 22.44 9.36 7.96
CA MET A 187 22.80 9.05 6.58
C MET A 187 23.77 10.07 5.97
N GLN A 188 23.57 11.37 6.18
CA GLN A 188 24.43 12.43 5.62
C GLN A 188 25.91 12.27 5.98
N PRO A 189 26.31 12.13 7.26
CA PRO A 189 27.72 11.95 7.60
C PRO A 189 28.28 10.63 7.05
N TYR A 190 27.45 9.58 6.97
CA TYR A 190 27.87 8.29 6.41
C TYR A 190 28.20 8.38 4.91
N ILE A 191 27.34 9.01 4.10
CA ILE A 191 27.63 9.17 2.67
C ILE A 191 28.76 10.16 2.41
N ALA A 192 28.93 11.19 3.27
CA ALA A 192 30.07 12.10 3.20
C ALA A 192 31.39 11.37 3.43
N ASP A 193 31.46 10.47 4.42
CA ASP A 193 32.62 9.61 4.67
C ASP A 193 32.92 8.69 3.46
N ILE A 194 31.90 8.13 2.82
CA ILE A 194 32.08 7.34 1.59
C ILE A 194 32.64 8.19 0.45
N CYS A 195 32.11 9.40 0.22
CA CYS A 195 32.65 10.31 -0.79
C CYS A 195 34.13 10.65 -0.54
N ASN A 196 34.51 10.84 0.72
CA ASN A 196 35.90 11.07 1.12
C ASN A 196 36.78 9.85 0.84
N LYS A 197 36.31 8.64 1.15
CA LYS A 197 37.01 7.37 0.87
C LYS A 197 37.18 7.13 -0.63
N GLU A 198 36.16 7.43 -1.43
CA GLU A 198 36.22 7.37 -2.89
C GLU A 198 36.99 8.54 -3.54
N LYS A 199 37.41 9.53 -2.74
CA LYS A 199 38.12 10.75 -3.17
C LYS A 199 37.34 11.56 -4.21
N ILE A 200 36.04 11.71 -3.99
CA ILE A 200 35.14 12.44 -4.89
C ILE A 200 34.76 13.77 -4.24
N ARG A 201 34.90 14.87 -5.01
CA ARG A 201 34.44 16.18 -4.58
C ARG A 201 32.93 16.26 -4.76
N VAL A 202 32.25 16.81 -3.76
CA VAL A 202 30.80 16.98 -3.79
C VAL A 202 30.51 18.45 -3.53
N GLU A 203 29.68 19.05 -4.38
CA GLU A 203 29.21 20.42 -4.21
C GLU A 203 28.21 20.54 -3.04
N ASP A 204 28.16 21.71 -2.41
CA ASP A 204 27.23 21.98 -1.31
C ASP A 204 25.77 21.77 -1.76
N GLY A 205 24.95 21.22 -0.86
CA GLY A 205 23.54 20.92 -1.14
C GLY A 205 23.27 19.61 -1.90
N VAL A 206 24.28 18.97 -2.50
CA VAL A 206 24.11 17.67 -3.19
C VAL A 206 23.75 16.53 -2.23
N LEU A 207 24.50 16.37 -1.14
CA LEU A 207 24.29 15.26 -0.20
C LEU A 207 22.88 15.25 0.41
N PRO A 208 22.31 16.38 0.85
CA PRO A 208 20.90 16.45 1.26
C PRO A 208 19.92 15.94 0.20
N LEU A 209 20.12 16.28 -1.08
CA LEU A 209 19.25 15.80 -2.18
C LEU A 209 19.34 14.29 -2.34
N VAL A 210 20.55 13.72 -2.32
CA VAL A 210 20.77 12.28 -2.45
C VAL A 210 20.14 11.52 -1.27
N VAL A 211 20.30 12.01 -0.05
CA VAL A 211 19.67 11.40 1.15
C VAL A 211 18.15 11.46 1.07
N ARG A 212 17.60 12.60 0.62
CA ARG A 212 16.15 12.77 0.44
C ARG A 212 15.61 11.78 -0.59
N ALA A 213 16.25 11.69 -1.76
CA ALA A 213 15.86 10.77 -2.82
C ALA A 213 15.99 9.30 -2.42
N GLY A 214 16.94 8.98 -1.53
CA GLY A 214 17.09 7.64 -0.97
C GLY A 214 16.02 7.24 0.05
N GLY A 215 15.19 8.17 0.55
CA GLY A 215 14.06 7.87 1.44
C GLY A 215 14.44 7.12 2.73
N GLY A 216 15.67 7.30 3.22
CA GLY A 216 16.20 6.59 4.39
C GLY A 216 16.65 5.13 4.14
N SER A 217 16.53 4.63 2.90
CA SER A 217 17.11 3.36 2.47
C SER A 217 18.60 3.54 2.17
N VAL A 218 19.45 2.85 2.93
CA VAL A 218 20.91 2.90 2.72
C VAL A 218 21.26 2.39 1.33
N ARG A 219 20.60 1.31 0.89
CA ARG A 219 20.86 0.69 -0.42
C ARG A 219 20.53 1.65 -1.56
N ASP A 220 19.37 2.28 -1.53
CA ASP A 220 18.92 3.15 -2.61
C ASP A 220 19.73 4.45 -2.61
N THR A 221 20.02 5.02 -1.43
CA THR A 221 20.92 6.18 -1.29
C THR A 221 22.30 5.91 -1.91
N LEU A 222 22.92 4.77 -1.60
CA LEU A 222 24.22 4.40 -2.19
C LEU A 222 24.14 4.12 -3.69
N SER A 223 23.01 3.60 -4.18
CA SER A 223 22.81 3.33 -5.60
C SER A 223 22.69 4.63 -6.41
N ILE A 224 21.96 5.61 -5.89
CA ILE A 224 21.87 6.97 -6.45
C ILE A 224 23.25 7.63 -6.44
N LEU A 225 23.95 7.54 -5.30
CA LEU A 225 25.28 8.12 -5.18
C LEU A 225 26.25 7.52 -6.20
N ASP A 226 26.23 6.20 -6.39
CA ASP A 226 27.07 5.49 -7.38
C ASP A 226 26.81 5.98 -8.81
N GLN A 227 25.54 6.21 -9.17
CA GLN A 227 25.15 6.77 -10.47
C GLN A 227 25.66 8.21 -10.67
N LEU A 228 25.78 9.01 -9.61
CA LEU A 228 26.34 10.36 -9.67
C LEU A 228 27.87 10.36 -9.75
N MET A 229 28.52 9.27 -9.32
CA MET A 229 29.97 9.13 -9.27
C MET A 229 30.63 8.82 -10.63
N VAL A 230 30.00 9.18 -11.75
CA VAL A 230 30.59 8.99 -13.10
C VAL A 230 31.85 9.86 -13.30
N GLY A 231 31.93 11.02 -12.63
CA GLY A 231 33.08 11.93 -12.66
C GLY A 231 33.91 11.97 -11.36
N LYS A 232 34.85 12.93 -11.28
CA LYS A 232 35.61 13.25 -10.05
C LYS A 232 34.89 14.24 -9.14
N CYS A 233 33.87 14.92 -9.66
CA CYS A 233 33.08 15.91 -8.96
C CYS A 233 31.60 15.62 -9.19
N ILE A 234 30.81 15.62 -8.13
CA ILE A 234 29.35 15.60 -8.21
C ILE A 234 28.87 17.03 -8.07
N THR A 235 28.16 17.52 -9.08
CA THR A 235 27.61 18.87 -9.11
C THR A 235 26.12 18.86 -8.76
N TYR A 236 25.62 20.00 -8.27
CA TYR A 236 24.20 20.19 -8.00
C TYR A 236 23.37 19.97 -9.27
N GLU A 237 23.78 20.56 -10.40
CA GLU A 237 23.10 20.44 -11.69
C GLU A 237 23.01 18.97 -12.17
N SER A 238 24.12 18.23 -12.12
CA SER A 238 24.12 16.80 -12.49
C SER A 238 23.21 15.97 -11.58
N THR A 239 23.06 16.36 -10.31
CA THR A 239 22.22 15.67 -9.34
C THR A 239 20.75 15.89 -9.61
N VAL A 240 20.35 17.14 -9.85
CA VAL A 240 18.98 17.50 -10.24
C VAL A 240 18.59 16.80 -11.54
N GLY A 241 19.50 16.78 -12.53
CA GLY A 241 19.28 16.11 -13.81
C GLY A 241 19.08 14.60 -13.68
N LEU A 242 19.92 13.92 -12.88
CA LEU A 242 19.78 12.47 -12.65
C LEU A 242 18.50 12.14 -11.86
N LEU A 243 18.24 12.88 -10.78
CA LEU A 243 17.08 12.65 -9.92
C LEU A 243 15.78 13.11 -10.57
N ARG A 244 15.85 13.83 -11.70
CA ARG A 244 14.72 14.41 -12.41
C ARG A 244 13.82 15.22 -11.46
N LEU A 245 14.46 15.96 -10.55
CA LEU A 245 13.75 16.84 -9.63
C LEU A 245 13.26 18.05 -10.39
N ALA A 246 11.99 18.41 -10.18
CA ALA A 246 11.47 19.65 -10.73
C ALA A 246 12.21 20.83 -10.08
N PRO A 247 12.68 21.82 -10.86
CA PRO A 247 13.32 23.01 -10.32
C PRO A 247 12.35 23.72 -9.36
N ASP A 248 12.87 24.22 -8.25
CA ASP A 248 12.08 25.00 -7.29
C ASP A 248 11.36 26.20 -7.94
N ILE A 249 11.94 26.74 -9.02
CA ILE A 249 11.36 27.82 -9.83
C ILE A 249 10.08 27.34 -10.52
N LEU A 250 10.07 26.13 -11.10
CA LEU A 250 8.91 25.58 -11.79
C LEU A 250 7.75 25.33 -10.81
N LEU A 251 8.06 24.83 -9.61
CA LEU A 251 7.08 24.63 -8.54
C LEU A 251 6.54 25.97 -8.03
N TYR A 252 7.43 26.95 -7.83
CA TYR A 252 7.05 28.31 -7.44
C TYR A 252 6.11 28.96 -8.46
N ASP A 253 6.46 28.91 -9.75
CA ASP A 253 5.68 29.49 -10.84
C ASP A 253 4.29 28.84 -10.94
N LEU A 254 4.20 27.51 -10.74
CA LEU A 254 2.94 26.80 -10.72
C LEU A 254 2.05 27.22 -9.54
N PHE A 255 2.59 27.28 -8.33
CA PHE A 255 1.81 27.75 -7.18
C PHE A 255 1.42 29.22 -7.32
N LEU A 256 2.29 30.06 -7.87
CA LEU A 256 1.96 31.46 -8.14
C LEU A 256 0.81 31.57 -9.15
N ALA A 257 0.85 30.80 -10.24
CA ALA A 257 -0.23 30.74 -11.22
C ALA A 257 -1.54 30.26 -10.60
N ILE A 258 -1.51 29.27 -9.69
CA ILE A 258 -2.68 28.82 -8.95
C ILE A 258 -3.22 29.92 -8.03
N ALA A 259 -2.34 30.66 -7.34
CA ALA A 259 -2.74 31.78 -6.46
C ALA A 259 -3.39 32.94 -7.23
N GLU A 260 -2.97 33.15 -8.47
CA GLU A 260 -3.43 34.23 -9.34
C GLU A 260 -4.56 33.82 -10.29
N ASP A 261 -5.02 32.55 -10.21
CA ASP A 261 -6.07 31.98 -11.06
C ASP A 261 -5.70 31.98 -12.56
N ASP A 262 -4.40 31.92 -12.85
CA ASP A 262 -3.84 31.87 -14.21
C ASP A 262 -3.72 30.41 -14.68
N GLY A 263 -4.83 29.90 -15.21
CA GLY A 263 -4.86 28.56 -15.78
C GLY A 263 -3.87 28.35 -16.93
N ALA A 264 -3.60 29.38 -17.75
CA ALA A 264 -2.72 29.22 -18.91
C ALA A 264 -1.28 28.93 -18.48
N THR A 265 -0.74 29.71 -17.54
CA THR A 265 0.61 29.48 -16.99
C THR A 265 0.68 28.19 -16.17
N ALA A 266 -0.39 27.86 -15.43
CA ALA A 266 -0.45 26.63 -14.66
C ALA A 266 -0.37 25.37 -15.56
N PHE A 267 -1.18 25.30 -16.63
CA PHE A 267 -1.16 24.16 -17.56
C PHE A 267 0.14 24.10 -18.38
N ALA A 268 0.71 25.24 -18.76
CA ALA A 268 2.02 25.29 -19.41
C ALA A 268 3.14 24.73 -18.51
N SER A 269 3.00 24.83 -17.19
CA SER A 269 3.97 24.23 -16.25
C SER A 269 3.91 22.70 -16.29
N ILE A 270 2.73 22.10 -16.46
CA ILE A 270 2.60 20.64 -16.65
C ILE A 270 3.22 20.20 -17.96
N GLU A 271 3.07 20.98 -19.03
CA GLU A 271 3.73 20.70 -20.31
C GLU A 271 5.26 20.68 -20.15
N LYS A 272 5.84 21.68 -19.47
CA LYS A 272 7.27 21.71 -19.14
C LYS A 272 7.71 20.48 -18.35
N VAL A 273 6.88 20.00 -17.40
CA VAL A 273 7.18 18.79 -16.62
C VAL A 273 7.29 17.57 -17.50
N VAL A 274 6.33 17.40 -18.42
CA VAL A 274 6.27 16.26 -19.34
C VAL A 274 7.39 16.33 -20.37
N GLU A 275 7.65 17.50 -20.97
CA GLU A 275 8.71 17.70 -21.96
C GLU A 275 10.12 17.50 -21.38
N ALA A 276 10.36 17.97 -20.15
CA ALA A 276 11.61 17.76 -19.44
C ALA A 276 11.78 16.30 -18.95
N GLY A 277 10.72 15.48 -19.04
CA GLY A 277 10.74 14.08 -18.64
C GLY A 277 10.82 13.88 -17.13
N TYR A 278 10.34 14.83 -16.33
CA TYR A 278 10.26 14.67 -14.88
C TYR A 278 9.26 13.57 -14.51
N GLU A 279 9.58 12.81 -13.46
CA GLU A 279 8.74 11.70 -13.04
C GLU A 279 7.46 12.23 -12.36
N PRO A 280 6.24 11.91 -12.86
CA PRO A 280 5.00 12.47 -12.36
C PRO A 280 4.74 12.23 -10.87
N VAL A 281 5.14 11.05 -10.37
CA VAL A 281 5.01 10.70 -8.94
C VAL A 281 5.90 11.60 -8.09
N GLN A 282 7.17 11.78 -8.48
CA GLN A 282 8.11 12.66 -7.79
C GLN A 282 7.63 14.11 -7.83
N PHE A 283 7.10 14.57 -8.97
CA PHE A 283 6.56 15.92 -9.10
C PHE A 283 5.40 16.17 -8.12
N ILE A 284 4.53 15.18 -7.91
CA ILE A 284 3.43 15.29 -6.94
C ILE A 284 3.95 15.28 -5.50
N GLU A 285 4.97 14.48 -5.19
CA GLU A 285 5.64 14.51 -3.89
C GLU A 285 6.30 15.87 -3.62
N ASP A 286 6.91 16.47 -4.64
CA ASP A 286 7.51 17.80 -4.55
C ASP A 286 6.42 18.86 -4.28
N LEU A 287 5.28 18.79 -4.98
CA LEU A 287 4.11 19.66 -4.71
C LEU A 287 3.60 19.50 -3.28
N MET A 288 3.45 18.26 -2.80
CA MET A 288 3.02 17.98 -1.42
C MET A 288 4.02 18.53 -0.40
N SER A 289 5.33 18.40 -0.67
CA SER A 289 6.37 18.98 0.18
C SER A 289 6.25 20.50 0.25
N TRP A 290 6.00 21.17 -0.87
CA TRP A 290 5.78 22.63 -0.89
C TRP A 290 4.51 23.05 -0.16
N VAL A 291 3.40 22.31 -0.31
CA VAL A 291 2.16 22.58 0.46
C VAL A 291 2.41 22.45 1.96
N LYS A 292 3.12 21.41 2.39
CA LYS A 292 3.55 21.22 3.78
C LYS A 292 4.45 22.36 4.25
N ASP A 293 5.46 22.73 3.47
CA ASP A 293 6.40 23.81 3.80
C ASP A 293 5.68 25.17 3.91
N MET A 294 4.75 25.48 3.00
CA MET A 294 3.89 26.67 3.08
C MET A 294 2.99 26.65 4.33
N THR A 295 2.41 25.50 4.67
CA THR A 295 1.59 25.34 5.88
C THR A 295 2.40 25.61 7.14
N LEU A 296 3.62 25.07 7.21
CA LEU A 296 4.54 25.31 8.33
C LEU A 296 4.97 26.78 8.42
N ALA A 297 5.17 27.44 7.27
CA ALA A 297 5.47 28.87 7.22
C ALA A 297 4.31 29.72 7.75
N VAL A 298 3.05 29.38 7.40
CA VAL A 298 1.86 30.06 7.96
C VAL A 298 1.74 29.86 9.47
N CYS A 299 2.10 28.67 9.97
CA CYS A 299 2.08 28.34 11.40
C CYS A 299 3.27 28.90 12.20
N ASN A 300 4.23 29.59 11.57
CA ASN A 300 5.47 30.07 12.20
C ASN A 300 6.26 28.97 12.94
N ALA A 301 6.40 27.79 12.33
CA ALA A 301 7.21 26.73 12.90
C ALA A 301 8.72 27.06 12.80
N GLU A 302 9.30 27.53 13.91
CA GLU A 302 10.73 27.87 14.00
C GLU A 302 11.63 26.63 13.84
N GLY A 303 12.81 26.80 13.21
CA GLY A 303 13.85 25.77 13.08
C GLY A 303 13.60 24.70 12.01
N VAL A 304 12.43 24.68 11.35
CA VAL A 304 12.14 23.66 10.32
C VAL A 304 12.89 23.93 9.01
N PHE A 305 13.16 25.20 8.71
CA PHE A 305 13.75 25.63 7.45
C PHE A 305 15.28 25.73 7.46
N ASP A 306 15.95 25.43 8.56
CA ASP A 306 17.40 25.61 8.73
C ASP A 306 18.26 24.81 7.72
N SER A 307 17.68 23.75 7.16
CA SER A 307 18.32 22.88 6.17
C SER A 307 18.05 23.31 4.70
N TYR A 308 17.26 24.35 4.49
CA TYR A 308 16.84 24.81 3.17
C TYR A 308 17.73 25.95 2.67
N ALA A 309 17.90 26.07 1.35
CA ALA A 309 18.58 27.20 0.75
C ALA A 309 17.82 28.51 1.05
N PRO A 310 18.50 29.63 1.40
CA PRO A 310 17.84 30.89 1.74
C PRO A 310 16.84 31.38 0.69
N GLU A 311 17.19 31.24 -0.60
CA GLU A 311 16.30 31.61 -1.71
C GLU A 311 15.00 30.81 -1.74
N LYS A 312 15.06 29.51 -1.43
CA LYS A 312 13.87 28.65 -1.37
C LYS A 312 12.98 29.05 -0.22
N VAL A 313 13.57 29.34 0.94
CA VAL A 313 12.85 29.82 2.12
C VAL A 313 12.09 31.11 1.79
N GLU A 314 12.76 32.08 1.16
CA GLU A 314 12.13 33.34 0.75
C GLU A 314 10.93 33.12 -0.19
N ARG A 315 11.07 32.22 -1.19
CA ARG A 315 9.98 31.83 -2.09
C ARG A 315 8.80 31.18 -1.35
N ILE A 316 9.06 30.28 -0.40
CA ILE A 316 8.02 29.63 0.42
C ILE A 316 7.25 30.68 1.23
N PHE A 317 7.94 31.60 1.91
CA PHE A 317 7.30 32.67 2.68
C PHE A 317 6.54 33.69 1.81
N ALA A 318 6.98 33.90 0.56
CA ALA A 318 6.25 34.74 -0.38
C ALA A 318 4.92 34.09 -0.82
N LEU A 319 4.93 32.80 -1.14
CA LEU A 319 3.72 32.05 -1.53
C LEU A 319 2.77 31.79 -0.36
N SER A 320 3.30 31.51 0.85
CA SER A 320 2.46 31.20 2.01
C SER A 320 1.51 32.34 2.38
N LYS A 321 1.87 33.59 2.07
CA LYS A 321 1.02 34.79 2.24
C LYS A 321 -0.14 34.88 1.24
N ARG A 322 -0.09 34.13 0.13
CA ARG A 322 -1.10 34.14 -0.93
C ARG A 322 -2.23 33.11 -0.69
N PHE A 323 -2.02 32.15 0.21
CA PHE A 323 -2.97 31.08 0.50
C PHE A 323 -3.44 31.12 1.96
N SER A 324 -4.70 30.75 2.19
CA SER A 324 -5.19 30.47 3.54
C SER A 324 -4.90 29.02 3.95
N LEU A 325 -4.94 28.73 5.25
CA LEU A 325 -4.80 27.35 5.75
C LEU A 325 -5.86 26.40 5.16
N LYS A 326 -7.05 26.91 4.82
CA LYS A 326 -8.10 26.12 4.17
C LYS A 326 -7.73 25.76 2.72
N ASP A 327 -7.09 26.68 2.01
CA ASP A 327 -6.64 26.44 0.64
C ASP A 327 -5.53 25.39 0.63
N LEU A 328 -4.57 25.52 1.56
CA LEU A 328 -3.46 24.55 1.70
C LEU A 328 -3.95 23.15 2.10
N ASP A 329 -4.93 23.05 2.99
CA ASP A 329 -5.57 21.78 3.37
C ASP A 329 -6.29 21.14 2.18
N ALA A 330 -7.07 21.92 1.41
CA ALA A 330 -7.74 21.44 0.21
C ALA A 330 -6.73 20.97 -0.86
N MET A 331 -5.63 21.70 -1.06
CA MET A 331 -4.55 21.28 -1.96
C MET A 331 -3.93 19.96 -1.50
N ALA A 332 -3.62 19.82 -0.21
CA ALA A 332 -3.03 18.61 0.35
C ALA A 332 -3.93 17.39 0.12
N GLU A 333 -5.25 17.51 0.36
CA GLU A 333 -6.20 16.43 0.14
C GLU A 333 -6.34 16.04 -1.34
N ILE A 334 -6.32 17.02 -2.25
CA ILE A 334 -6.36 16.77 -3.70
C ILE A 334 -5.10 16.03 -4.16
N LEU A 335 -3.92 16.48 -3.74
CA LEU A 335 -2.65 15.85 -4.08
C LEU A 335 -2.57 14.42 -3.50
N PHE A 336 -2.94 14.25 -2.23
CA PHE A 336 -2.89 12.97 -1.54
C PHE A 336 -3.86 11.94 -2.15
N SER A 337 -5.14 12.31 -2.30
CA SER A 337 -6.18 11.40 -2.83
C SER A 337 -5.92 10.92 -4.26
N ARG A 338 -5.18 11.71 -5.04
CA ARG A 338 -4.89 11.42 -6.46
C ARG A 338 -3.50 10.83 -6.69
N SER A 339 -2.54 11.02 -5.78
CA SER A 339 -1.22 10.38 -5.84
C SER A 339 -1.32 8.86 -5.99
N ASN A 340 -2.24 8.24 -5.25
CA ASN A 340 -2.49 6.79 -5.28
C ASN A 340 -3.05 6.25 -6.61
N ARG A 341 -3.48 7.12 -7.53
CA ARG A 341 -4.05 6.73 -8.83
C ARG A 341 -3.04 6.73 -9.98
N LEU A 342 -1.81 7.18 -9.74
CA LEU A 342 -0.76 7.30 -10.77
C LEU A 342 -0.24 5.94 -11.25
N SER A 343 -0.35 4.89 -10.44
CA SER A 343 0.07 3.52 -10.81
C SER A 343 -0.94 2.77 -11.70
N GLY A 344 -1.95 3.48 -12.23
CA GLY A 344 -3.01 2.92 -13.06
C GLY A 344 -2.72 2.95 -14.58
N PRO A 345 -3.64 2.44 -15.42
CA PRO A 345 -3.49 2.40 -16.88
C PRO A 345 -3.69 3.75 -17.58
N ILE A 346 -4.00 4.82 -16.83
CA ILE A 346 -4.29 6.15 -17.36
C ILE A 346 -2.97 6.88 -17.59
N SER A 347 -2.86 7.63 -18.69
CA SER A 347 -1.70 8.50 -18.96
C SER A 347 -1.41 9.41 -17.76
N PRO A 348 -0.19 9.39 -17.19
CA PRO A 348 0.19 10.24 -16.07
C PRO A 348 -0.01 11.74 -16.35
N ARG A 349 0.21 12.17 -17.60
CA ARG A 349 -0.04 13.55 -18.04
C ARG A 349 -1.50 13.96 -17.81
N LEU A 350 -2.45 13.12 -18.25
CA LEU A 350 -3.87 13.40 -18.08
C LEU A 350 -4.24 13.50 -16.59
N LEU A 351 -3.67 12.63 -15.76
CA LEU A 351 -3.89 12.68 -14.30
C LEU A 351 -3.36 13.99 -13.70
N LEU A 352 -2.18 14.44 -14.10
CA LEU A 352 -1.61 15.73 -13.69
C LEU A 352 -2.50 16.90 -14.11
N GLU A 353 -2.99 16.91 -15.35
CA GLU A 353 -3.87 17.97 -15.88
C GLU A 353 -5.21 18.02 -15.12
N ILE A 354 -5.85 16.87 -14.87
CA ILE A 354 -7.12 16.81 -14.12
C ILE A 354 -6.88 17.22 -12.65
N MET A 355 -5.75 16.85 -12.06
CA MET A 355 -5.37 17.24 -10.71
C MET A 355 -5.16 18.76 -10.64
N LEU A 356 -4.43 19.34 -11.58
CA LEU A 356 -4.22 20.78 -11.66
C LEU A 356 -5.54 21.54 -11.82
N ALA A 357 -6.44 21.07 -12.70
CA ALA A 357 -7.77 21.64 -12.83
C ALA A 357 -8.54 21.66 -11.49
N SER A 358 -8.35 20.62 -10.67
CA SER A 358 -8.99 20.53 -9.36
C SER A 358 -8.36 21.46 -8.33
N LEU A 359 -7.03 21.66 -8.39
CA LEU A 359 -6.33 22.64 -7.55
C LEU A 359 -6.77 24.07 -7.88
N LEU A 360 -6.86 24.41 -9.17
CA LEU A 360 -7.37 25.70 -9.64
C LEU A 360 -8.82 25.92 -9.17
N LEU A 361 -9.69 24.92 -9.25
CA LEU A 361 -11.07 25.04 -8.77
C LEU A 361 -11.19 25.18 -7.25
N ALA A 362 -10.31 24.52 -6.49
CA ALA A 362 -10.36 24.56 -5.03
C ALA A 362 -9.89 25.91 -4.45
N VAL A 363 -8.99 26.59 -5.15
CA VAL A 363 -8.27 27.77 -4.65
C VAL A 363 -8.62 29.04 -5.42
N GLY A 364 -9.03 28.89 -6.68
CA GLY A 364 -9.37 29.98 -7.59
C GLY A 364 -10.46 30.88 -7.01
N LYS A 365 -10.25 32.19 -7.19
CA LYS A 365 -11.22 33.22 -6.83
C LYS A 365 -12.31 33.36 -7.88
N SER A 366 -12.22 32.65 -9.01
CA SER A 366 -13.25 32.60 -10.04
C SER A 366 -14.59 32.15 -9.45
N LYS A 367 -15.39 33.15 -9.09
CA LYS A 367 -16.85 33.08 -9.20
C LYS A 367 -17.17 32.68 -10.63
N LEU A 368 -17.27 31.38 -10.90
CA LEU A 368 -18.27 30.93 -11.85
C LEU A 368 -19.60 31.38 -11.26
N GLN A 369 -20.07 32.53 -11.74
CA GLN A 369 -21.46 32.94 -11.68
C GLN A 369 -22.29 31.91 -12.45
N VAL A 370 -22.42 30.71 -11.91
CA VAL A 370 -23.61 29.90 -12.15
C VAL A 370 -24.65 30.52 -11.23
N SER A 371 -25.30 31.56 -11.77
CA SER A 371 -26.47 32.28 -11.27
C SER A 371 -26.89 32.00 -9.83
N ASP A 372 -26.85 33.07 -9.02
CA ASP A 372 -27.58 33.28 -7.76
C ASP A 372 -29.10 33.04 -7.90
N ARG A 373 -29.48 31.78 -8.09
CA ARG A 373 -30.87 31.28 -8.05
C ARG A 373 -30.95 29.85 -7.51
N VAL A 374 -30.16 29.51 -6.50
CA VAL A 374 -30.63 28.54 -5.50
C VAL A 374 -30.18 29.03 -4.14
N SER A 375 -31.17 29.58 -3.45
CA SER A 375 -31.17 30.07 -2.08
C SER A 375 -30.47 29.13 -1.09
N ASP A 376 -30.10 29.74 0.04
CA ASP A 376 -29.73 29.18 1.35
C ASP A 376 -30.77 28.19 1.96
N THR A 377 -31.34 27.30 1.15
CA THR A 377 -32.40 26.35 1.51
C THR A 377 -32.08 24.91 1.10
N GLN A 378 -30.84 24.59 0.68
CA GLN A 378 -30.47 23.23 0.26
C GLN A 378 -29.20 22.65 0.91
N ARG A 379 -28.88 23.02 2.16
CA ARG A 379 -27.93 22.26 3.00
C ARG A 379 -28.49 20.92 3.55
N GLN A 380 -29.57 20.38 2.98
CA GLN A 380 -30.15 19.08 3.38
C GLN A 380 -30.67 18.24 2.19
N LYS A 381 -29.90 18.12 1.10
CA LYS A 381 -30.14 17.03 0.11
C LYS A 381 -28.95 16.10 0.09
N GLY A 382 -29.15 14.92 0.66
CA GLY A 382 -28.11 13.91 0.84
C GLY A 382 -27.75 13.24 -0.48
N TYR A 383 -26.44 13.06 -0.69
CA TYR A 383 -25.93 12.11 -1.66
C TYR A 383 -26.55 10.70 -1.44
N PRO A 384 -26.76 9.91 -2.49
CA PRO A 384 -27.36 8.57 -2.41
C PRO A 384 -26.70 7.63 -1.38
N GLY A 385 -25.41 7.83 -1.07
CA GLY A 385 -24.71 7.07 -0.02
C GLY A 385 -25.32 7.20 1.39
N ASN A 386 -26.08 8.27 1.67
CA ASN A 386 -26.74 8.51 2.95
C ASN A 386 -28.14 7.87 3.06
N LEU A 387 -28.68 7.25 1.99
CA LEU A 387 -30.01 6.60 2.02
C LEU A 387 -30.05 5.37 2.93
N LEU A 388 -28.97 4.57 2.94
CA LEU A 388 -28.88 3.38 3.80
C LEU A 388 -28.95 3.74 5.29
N HIS A 389 -28.43 4.91 5.66
CA HIS A 389 -28.36 5.39 7.04
C HIS A 389 -29.54 6.28 7.46
N ASN A 390 -30.38 6.74 6.51
CA ASN A 390 -31.49 7.67 6.79
C ASN A 390 -32.85 7.12 6.31
N TRP A 391 -33.04 5.79 6.33
CA TRP A 391 -34.29 5.16 5.88
C TRP A 391 -35.54 5.62 6.64
N SER A 392 -35.40 5.91 7.93
CA SER A 392 -36.48 6.46 8.77
C SER A 392 -37.07 7.76 8.19
N ARG A 393 -36.21 8.67 7.72
CA ARG A 393 -36.66 9.93 7.08
C ARG A 393 -37.41 9.71 5.77
N VAL A 394 -37.10 8.61 5.06
CA VAL A 394 -37.84 8.23 3.86
C VAL A 394 -39.24 7.74 4.26
N LEU A 395 -39.34 6.94 5.32
CA LEU A 395 -40.61 6.44 5.84
C LEU A 395 -41.52 7.57 6.36
N ASP A 396 -40.95 8.57 7.04
CA ASP A 396 -41.69 9.72 7.57
C ASP A 396 -42.26 10.64 6.47
N ALA A 397 -41.68 10.63 5.28
CA ALA A 397 -42.08 11.47 4.15
C ALA A 397 -43.11 10.82 3.22
N LEU A 398 -43.46 9.55 3.44
CA LEU A 398 -44.46 8.81 2.67
C LEU A 398 -45.87 9.07 3.16
N LYS A 399 -46.88 8.84 2.31
CA LYS A 399 -48.28 8.79 2.76
C LYS A 399 -48.46 7.68 3.79
N SER A 400 -49.33 7.90 4.79
CA SER A 400 -49.55 6.99 5.93
C SER A 400 -49.80 5.54 5.53
N GLU A 401 -50.53 5.29 4.44
CA GLU A 401 -50.80 3.95 3.91
C GLU A 401 -49.53 3.26 3.38
N THR A 402 -48.68 3.99 2.65
CA THR A 402 -47.42 3.46 2.09
C THR A 402 -46.33 3.33 3.16
N ALA A 403 -46.29 4.26 4.11
CA ALA A 403 -45.42 4.22 5.27
C ALA A 403 -45.70 2.95 6.10
N ASN A 404 -46.96 2.66 6.41
CA ASN A 404 -47.37 1.47 7.17
C ASN A 404 -46.95 0.16 6.49
N MET A 405 -47.04 0.07 5.15
CA MET A 405 -46.58 -1.10 4.40
C MET A 405 -45.05 -1.29 4.48
N LEU A 406 -44.28 -0.21 4.60
CA LEU A 406 -42.82 -0.23 4.56
C LEU A 406 -42.17 -0.13 5.95
N GLN A 407 -42.95 -0.15 7.04
CA GLN A 407 -42.43 -0.08 8.42
C GLN A 407 -41.43 -1.21 8.75
N HIS A 408 -41.63 -2.40 8.17
CA HIS A 408 -40.74 -3.55 8.36
C HIS A 408 -39.73 -3.73 7.21
N SER A 409 -39.51 -2.69 6.40
CA SER A 409 -38.56 -2.73 5.28
C SER A 409 -37.20 -2.17 5.66
N LYS A 410 -36.13 -2.75 5.10
CA LYS A 410 -34.75 -2.25 5.24
C LYS A 410 -34.08 -2.11 3.89
N PRO A 411 -33.40 -0.99 3.58
CA PRO A 411 -32.66 -0.86 2.34
C PRO A 411 -31.38 -1.71 2.46
N LEU A 412 -31.23 -2.69 1.57
CA LEU A 412 -30.13 -3.66 1.63
C LEU A 412 -28.91 -3.18 0.85
N ARG A 413 -29.12 -2.57 -0.31
CA ARG A 413 -28.01 -2.16 -1.19
C ARG A 413 -28.45 -1.03 -2.12
N LEU A 414 -27.53 -0.12 -2.39
CA LEU A 414 -27.65 0.89 -3.43
C LEU A 414 -26.47 0.75 -4.39
N THR A 415 -26.74 0.42 -5.65
CA THR A 415 -25.71 0.26 -6.68
C THR A 415 -26.08 1.11 -7.89
N GLY A 416 -25.30 2.17 -8.15
CA GLY A 416 -25.60 3.14 -9.20
C GLY A 416 -26.98 3.78 -8.98
N SER A 417 -27.90 3.57 -9.91
CA SER A 417 -29.28 4.06 -9.87
C SER A 417 -30.30 3.02 -9.41
N SER A 418 -29.88 1.91 -8.79
CA SER A 418 -30.78 0.86 -8.30
C SER A 418 -30.72 0.71 -6.78
N LEU A 419 -31.89 0.75 -6.13
CA LEU A 419 -32.09 0.56 -4.70
C LEU A 419 -32.80 -0.77 -4.44
N THR A 420 -32.17 -1.64 -3.66
CA THR A 420 -32.74 -2.91 -3.22
C THR A 420 -33.30 -2.77 -1.80
N ILE A 421 -34.59 -3.07 -1.64
CA ILE A 421 -35.31 -3.00 -0.38
C ILE A 421 -35.69 -4.41 0.03
N GLY A 422 -35.28 -4.80 1.24
CA GLY A 422 -35.67 -6.05 1.84
C GLY A 422 -36.95 -5.92 2.67
N MET A 423 -37.90 -6.83 2.51
CA MET A 423 -39.16 -6.86 3.28
C MET A 423 -39.73 -8.29 3.35
N PRO A 424 -40.61 -8.61 4.32
CA PRO A 424 -41.27 -9.92 4.40
C PRO A 424 -42.04 -10.27 3.12
N GLN A 425 -42.06 -11.56 2.74
CA GLN A 425 -42.61 -12.02 1.46
C GLN A 425 -44.10 -11.67 1.26
N GLU A 426 -44.89 -11.70 2.33
CA GLU A 426 -46.30 -11.30 2.32
C GLU A 426 -46.50 -9.81 2.00
N ILE A 427 -45.60 -8.96 2.49
CA ILE A 427 -45.62 -7.51 2.27
C ILE A 427 -45.09 -7.19 0.87
N LEU A 428 -44.05 -7.91 0.41
CA LEU A 428 -43.46 -7.72 -0.91
C LEU A 428 -44.48 -7.93 -2.03
N SER A 429 -45.28 -9.00 -1.95
CA SER A 429 -46.32 -9.28 -2.95
C SER A 429 -47.40 -8.19 -3.01
N ARG A 430 -47.83 -7.68 -1.84
CA ARG A 430 -48.79 -6.57 -1.74
C ARG A 430 -48.21 -5.24 -2.24
N PHE A 431 -46.94 -4.96 -1.96
CA PHE A 431 -46.26 -3.75 -2.39
C PHE A 431 -46.04 -3.73 -3.91
N VAL A 432 -45.62 -4.85 -4.50
CA VAL A 432 -45.46 -4.98 -5.96
C VAL A 432 -46.80 -4.82 -6.69
N ALA A 433 -47.90 -5.28 -6.10
CA ALA A 433 -49.24 -5.12 -6.66
C ALA A 433 -49.81 -3.69 -6.53
N ASN A 434 -49.29 -2.87 -5.61
CA ASN A 434 -49.79 -1.52 -5.35
C ASN A 434 -48.98 -0.45 -6.09
N LYS A 435 -49.40 -0.14 -7.33
CA LYS A 435 -48.75 0.86 -8.17
C LYS A 435 -48.70 2.26 -7.53
N ALA A 436 -49.73 2.65 -6.78
CA ALA A 436 -49.78 3.94 -6.12
C ALA A 436 -48.70 4.07 -5.01
N ALA A 437 -48.43 3.00 -4.27
CA ALA A 437 -47.38 2.96 -3.25
C ALA A 437 -45.96 3.04 -3.85
N ILE A 438 -45.75 2.38 -4.99
CA ILE A 438 -44.48 2.43 -5.72
C ILE A 438 -44.21 3.84 -6.27
N ASP A 439 -45.23 4.49 -6.83
CA ASP A 439 -45.10 5.84 -7.36
C ASP A 439 -44.90 6.88 -6.25
N ASP A 440 -45.56 6.71 -5.09
CA ASP A 440 -45.34 7.55 -3.90
C ASP A 440 -43.89 7.44 -3.41
N LEU A 441 -43.36 6.21 -3.29
CA LEU A 441 -41.97 5.98 -2.88
C LEU A 441 -40.95 6.54 -3.89
N LYS A 442 -41.16 6.34 -5.20
CA LYS A 442 -40.31 6.93 -6.23
C LYS A 442 -40.33 8.46 -6.17
N SER A 443 -41.49 9.07 -5.92
CA SER A 443 -41.61 10.53 -5.82
C SER A 443 -40.84 11.09 -4.62
N VAL A 444 -40.90 10.42 -3.47
CA VAL A 444 -40.18 10.80 -2.24
C VAL A 444 -38.68 10.60 -2.42
N LEU A 445 -38.26 9.46 -2.97
CA LEU A 445 -36.84 9.20 -3.25
C LEU A 445 -36.26 10.20 -4.25
N TYR A 446 -37.01 10.58 -5.29
CA TYR A 446 -36.59 11.62 -6.22
C TYR A 446 -36.45 12.99 -5.54
N LYS A 447 -37.41 13.38 -4.67
CA LYS A 447 -37.33 14.63 -3.91
C LYS A 447 -36.11 14.70 -2.98
N ILE A 448 -35.75 13.58 -2.36
CA ILE A 448 -34.64 13.49 -1.40
C ILE A 448 -33.28 13.41 -2.10
N THR A 449 -33.18 12.61 -3.17
CA THR A 449 -31.90 12.23 -3.79
C THR A 449 -31.59 12.99 -5.07
N GLY A 450 -32.60 13.58 -5.72
CA GLY A 450 -32.48 14.23 -7.02
C GLY A 450 -32.28 13.27 -8.20
N VAL A 451 -32.32 11.95 -7.98
CA VAL A 451 -32.06 10.91 -9.01
C VAL A 451 -33.26 9.97 -9.09
N GLN A 452 -33.64 9.55 -10.30
CA GLN A 452 -34.63 8.49 -10.47
C GLN A 452 -34.01 7.13 -10.17
N LEU A 453 -34.46 6.49 -9.10
CA LEU A 453 -33.99 5.17 -8.67
C LEU A 453 -34.90 4.06 -9.20
N ARG A 454 -34.28 2.97 -9.68
CA ARG A 454 -34.94 1.69 -9.95
C ARG A 454 -35.06 0.91 -8.67
N LEU A 455 -36.28 0.52 -8.30
CA LEU A 455 -36.56 -0.22 -7.08
C LEU A 455 -36.55 -1.73 -7.35
N SER A 456 -35.83 -2.48 -6.53
CA SER A 456 -35.89 -3.94 -6.49
C SER A 456 -36.23 -4.42 -5.08
N GLY A 457 -37.07 -5.44 -4.96
CA GLY A 457 -37.50 -5.99 -3.67
C GLY A 457 -36.91 -7.38 -3.43
N LYS A 458 -36.43 -7.65 -2.20
CA LYS A 458 -35.95 -8.99 -1.81
C LYS A 458 -36.69 -9.49 -0.56
N PRO A 459 -37.17 -10.74 -0.52
CA PRO A 459 -37.76 -11.29 0.69
C PRO A 459 -36.69 -11.42 1.80
N ILE A 460 -37.06 -11.06 3.03
CA ILE A 460 -36.28 -11.30 4.25
C ILE A 460 -37.16 -12.10 5.23
N ASP A 461 -36.59 -13.13 5.86
CA ASP A 461 -37.22 -13.87 6.95
C ASP A 461 -37.03 -13.11 8.27
N ASP A 462 -38.14 -12.62 8.84
CA ASP A 462 -38.40 -11.92 10.12
C ASP A 462 -37.33 -10.96 10.74
N PRO A 463 -37.64 -9.69 11.08
CA PRO A 463 -36.65 -8.65 11.39
C PRO A 463 -36.10 -8.58 12.83
N ASP A 464 -36.41 -9.52 13.73
CA ASP A 464 -36.18 -9.34 15.19
C ASP A 464 -35.22 -10.32 15.87
N ASN A 465 -34.36 -11.05 15.14
CA ASN A 465 -33.38 -11.91 15.78
C ASN A 465 -32.06 -12.02 15.00
N THR A 466 -31.02 -11.31 15.46
CA THR A 466 -29.63 -11.82 15.65
C THR A 466 -28.63 -10.67 15.87
N VAL A 467 -28.49 -10.24 17.12
CA VAL A 467 -27.18 -9.94 17.70
C VAL A 467 -26.90 -11.04 18.72
N LYS A 468 -26.17 -12.09 18.31
CA LYS A 468 -25.36 -12.93 19.22
C LYS A 468 -24.24 -13.61 18.42
N THR A 469 -23.03 -13.07 18.52
CA THR A 469 -21.85 -13.91 18.77
C THR A 469 -21.83 -14.27 20.28
N PRO A 470 -21.13 -15.30 20.79
CA PRO A 470 -20.30 -16.32 20.12
C PRO A 470 -20.56 -17.76 20.63
N SER A 471 -19.67 -18.69 20.23
CA SER A 471 -19.17 -19.84 21.01
C SER A 471 -19.81 -21.24 20.85
N SER A 472 -18.94 -22.15 20.41
CA SER A 472 -18.66 -23.50 20.92
C SER A 472 -19.79 -24.53 21.06
N CYS A 473 -19.62 -25.58 20.26
CA CYS A 473 -19.47 -26.97 20.69
C CYS A 473 -20.58 -27.68 21.47
N LEU A 474 -20.85 -28.88 20.94
CA LEU A 474 -21.24 -30.14 21.59
C LEU A 474 -22.73 -30.45 21.66
N ASP A 475 -23.03 -31.60 21.04
CA ASP A 475 -23.85 -32.70 21.55
C ASP A 475 -25.33 -32.39 21.81
N ASN A 476 -26.31 -33.16 21.35
CA ASN A 476 -26.38 -34.62 21.29
C ASN A 476 -27.74 -35.01 20.70
N GLY A 477 -27.78 -36.17 20.05
CA GLY A 477 -28.95 -37.05 19.98
C GLY A 477 -30.07 -36.64 19.02
N THR A 478 -30.69 -37.54 18.25
CA THR A 478 -30.65 -39.01 18.27
C THR A 478 -31.45 -39.48 17.05
N VAL A 479 -30.92 -40.51 16.36
CA VAL A 479 -31.63 -41.75 15.97
C VAL A 479 -32.78 -41.56 14.95
N THR A 480 -32.72 -42.08 13.73
CA THR A 480 -32.57 -43.50 13.35
C THR A 480 -31.98 -43.67 11.94
N ASP A 481 -31.09 -44.64 11.79
CA ASP A 481 -31.08 -45.75 10.81
C ASP A 481 -31.89 -45.56 9.51
N ASN A 482 -31.38 -45.91 8.32
CA ASN A 482 -30.62 -47.12 8.04
C ASN A 482 -30.03 -47.08 6.60
N SER A 483 -28.94 -47.83 6.42
CA SER A 483 -28.47 -48.53 5.19
C SER A 483 -28.62 -47.87 3.82
N GLY A 484 -27.64 -47.87 2.92
CA GLY A 484 -26.40 -48.61 2.85
C GLY A 484 -25.92 -48.62 1.39
N HIS A 485 -24.61 -48.50 1.23
CA HIS A 485 -23.79 -49.20 0.23
C HIS A 485 -24.11 -49.10 -1.28
N LYS A 486 -23.12 -48.49 -1.96
CA LYS A 486 -22.25 -49.08 -3.00
C LYS A 486 -22.64 -48.98 -4.50
N ASN A 487 -21.55 -48.71 -5.24
CA ASN A 487 -21.22 -49.03 -6.64
C ASN A 487 -21.70 -48.01 -7.69
N THR A 488 -20.81 -47.26 -8.37
CA THR A 488 -19.77 -47.59 -9.39
C THR A 488 -20.32 -48.11 -10.72
N GLU A 489 -20.03 -47.32 -11.78
CA GLU A 489 -19.77 -47.74 -13.18
C GLU A 489 -21.01 -48.27 -13.95
N VAL A 490 -21.28 -48.02 -15.25
CA VAL A 490 -20.46 -47.61 -16.41
C VAL A 490 -21.40 -47.37 -17.63
N ASP A 491 -20.95 -46.53 -18.56
CA ASP A 491 -21.18 -46.44 -20.02
C ASP A 491 -22.55 -46.23 -20.72
N ASP A 492 -22.49 -45.18 -21.56
CA ASP A 492 -22.81 -45.07 -22.99
C ASP A 492 -24.24 -44.90 -23.57
N ALA A 493 -24.33 -43.73 -24.22
CA ALA A 493 -24.84 -43.47 -25.57
C ALA A 493 -26.31 -43.03 -25.79
N GLU A 494 -26.39 -41.79 -26.29
CA GLU A 494 -27.31 -41.22 -27.27
C GLU A 494 -28.81 -41.14 -26.93
N THR A 495 -29.31 -39.91 -26.68
CA THR A 495 -30.06 -39.13 -27.68
C THR A 495 -30.65 -37.82 -27.12
N LYS A 496 -30.70 -36.81 -28.00
CA LYS A 496 -31.68 -35.69 -28.07
C LYS A 496 -31.51 -34.48 -27.15
N GLU A 497 -31.26 -33.36 -27.84
CA GLU A 497 -31.49 -31.99 -27.43
C GLU A 497 -32.84 -31.77 -26.73
N LYS A 498 -32.81 -31.12 -25.57
CA LYS A 498 -33.81 -30.16 -25.07
C LYS A 498 -33.25 -29.37 -23.87
N PRO A 499 -33.37 -28.03 -23.85
CA PRO A 499 -33.13 -27.23 -22.65
C PRO A 499 -34.46 -26.99 -21.94
N ASP A 500 -34.59 -27.35 -20.67
CA ASP A 500 -35.77 -26.99 -19.86
C ASP A 500 -35.36 -26.27 -18.56
N ASN A 501 -35.68 -24.97 -18.58
CA ASN A 501 -36.24 -24.12 -17.52
C ASN A 501 -35.53 -23.92 -16.16
N PRO A 502 -35.20 -22.64 -15.85
CA PRO A 502 -35.29 -22.07 -14.52
C PRO A 502 -36.62 -21.29 -14.35
N ILE A 503 -37.39 -21.57 -13.29
CA ILE A 503 -38.47 -20.71 -12.77
C ILE A 503 -38.41 -20.88 -11.24
N THR A 504 -38.34 -19.88 -10.36
CA THR A 504 -39.07 -18.60 -10.17
C THR A 504 -38.25 -17.73 -9.17
N GLY A 505 -38.28 -16.41 -9.09
CA GLY A 505 -38.98 -15.35 -9.82
C GLY A 505 -38.50 -13.99 -9.28
N GLU A 506 -37.81 -13.20 -10.12
CA GLU A 506 -37.55 -11.77 -9.88
C GLU A 506 -38.75 -10.97 -10.40
N ALA A 507 -39.40 -10.18 -9.54
CA ALA A 507 -40.44 -9.26 -9.95
C ALA A 507 -39.81 -7.90 -10.33
N VAL A 508 -39.62 -7.67 -11.63
CA VAL A 508 -39.15 -6.38 -12.18
C VAL A 508 -40.36 -5.56 -12.64
N LEU A 509 -40.58 -4.39 -12.04
CA LEU A 509 -41.61 -3.44 -12.45
C LEU A 509 -41.09 -2.55 -13.60
N VAL A 510 -41.45 -2.89 -14.85
CA VAL A 510 -41.28 -2.02 -16.03
C VAL A 510 -42.65 -1.84 -16.69
N GLN A 511 -43.13 -0.60 -16.85
CA GLN A 511 -44.23 -0.31 -17.77
C GLN A 511 -43.70 0.31 -19.06
N ALA A 512 -44.12 -0.31 -20.16
CA ALA A 512 -43.86 0.04 -21.54
C ALA A 512 -44.81 1.15 -22.04
N GLY A 513 -44.29 1.97 -22.95
CA GLY A 513 -45.06 2.86 -23.81
C GLY A 513 -44.30 3.05 -25.11
N ALA A 514 -44.55 2.19 -26.10
CA ALA A 514 -44.07 2.35 -27.47
C ALA A 514 -45.11 1.80 -28.47
N LYS A 515 -45.56 2.67 -29.36
CA LYS A 515 -46.10 2.49 -30.72
C LYS A 515 -46.77 3.82 -31.07
N LEU A 516 -46.48 4.51 -32.17
CA LEU A 516 -46.58 4.09 -33.56
C LEU A 516 -45.75 5.07 -34.41
N ILE A 517 -44.87 4.60 -35.30
CA ILE A 517 -44.68 5.18 -36.64
C ILE A 517 -44.25 4.02 -37.56
N SER A 518 -45.10 3.72 -38.53
CA SER A 518 -44.79 2.99 -39.76
C SER A 518 -45.25 3.86 -40.93
N GLU A 519 -44.36 4.05 -41.91
CA GLU A 519 -44.57 4.30 -43.34
C GLU A 519 -45.62 5.34 -43.78
N GLU A 520 -45.18 6.43 -44.44
CA GLU A 520 -45.52 6.77 -45.84
C GLU A 520 -45.00 8.17 -46.25
N GLU A 521 -44.61 8.25 -47.53
CA GLU A 521 -44.51 9.41 -48.44
C GLU A 521 -43.30 10.38 -48.42
N GLN A 522 -42.57 10.29 -49.57
CA GLN A 522 -41.80 11.28 -50.36
C GLN A 522 -40.57 11.98 -49.77
#